data_AF-A0A6S6SKJ5-F1
#
_entry.id   AF-A0A6S6SKJ5-F1
#
_cell.length_a   1.000
_cell.length_b   1.000
_cell.length_c   1.000
_cell.angle_alpha   90.00
_cell.angle_beta   90.00
_cell.angle_gamma   90.00
#
_symmetry.space_group_name_H-M   'P 1'
#
loop_
_entity.id
_entity.type
_entity.pdbx_description
1 polymer ?
#
loop_
_entity_poly.entity_id
_entity_poly.type
_entity_poly.pdbx_seq_one_letter_code
_entity_poly.pdbx_strand_id
1 'polypeptide(L)'
;MVFGFLAIGLYWFSGDSAYLINSERIVLPKNNTRHQAPLKEVQHYLEDIQKHQGLLPLDASELDAKAKVVQRFLLTNRAFLEDTRNRRGEVEHNDMMSIRPAIVSVLSAKSREICQKHTCYQAIKYNYVTNTTTRAIVNADTQNLLELKRFKNMQGDISLRLKKIAQVIALNAPEIKKELGETPSIKEMSMANVRGSLNNSPCENKQHLCVAPTFSYHSKEEALWAIVDLTDLKLVAAKWAGLGKTATPACISERSLQNREIMEQYCQKDTPHKEDGWAFSYRITGSDGLEVINASFQGQAVLRSAKIVDWHVAYEGKGKIGSQESVVLAGREVAFVENKDNFLFGYNDAMGCPMFSTSVVLPFNAPRIFPLIEEGNKVGFYLVQDYRNPKWPMACNYRYENRFEFYNDGSFRVVGINIGRGCGEKAIYRPVMRIDLALEEETFYKYDTAWNKWFTEGSDLQYKAKVYAQDKYLYKIKSVDNQGYYIEPNRGQFKDQSRGDNARIFVTRFKEGEGDLDLLTLGFCCKLDEDGVERFLEQKESIDGENIVIWYVPKIQNDARKGYEYCWADTILENGRLIVKEYPCVVGPKFVPIHLEK
;
A
#
# COMPACT_ATOMS: atom_id res chain seq x y z
N MET A 1 51.56 -25.71 -47.82
CA MET A 1 51.48 -24.79 -46.66
C MET A 1 50.46 -23.69 -46.97
N VAL A 2 49.19 -24.08 -47.14
CA VAL A 2 48.05 -23.21 -47.48
C VAL A 2 46.80 -23.91 -46.94
N PHE A 3 46.46 -23.72 -45.66
CA PHE A 3 45.16 -24.10 -45.06
C PHE A 3 45.03 -23.54 -43.62
N GLY A 4 45.36 -22.25 -43.42
CA GLY A 4 45.44 -21.65 -42.09
C GLY A 4 44.77 -20.29 -41.89
N PHE A 5 44.09 -19.73 -42.90
CA PHE A 5 43.59 -18.34 -42.81
C PHE A 5 42.12 -18.13 -43.19
N LEU A 6 41.32 -19.19 -43.40
CA LEU A 6 39.92 -19.07 -43.81
C LEU A 6 38.88 -19.35 -42.70
N ALA A 7 39.31 -19.48 -41.44
CA ALA A 7 38.41 -19.76 -40.30
C ALA A 7 38.17 -18.57 -39.36
N ILE A 8 38.84 -17.42 -39.55
CA ILE A 8 38.71 -16.25 -38.64
C ILE A 8 37.76 -15.17 -39.21
N GLY A 9 37.40 -15.25 -40.50
CA GLY A 9 36.51 -14.26 -41.14
C GLY A 9 35.01 -14.53 -41.02
N LEU A 10 34.58 -15.72 -40.58
CA LEU A 10 33.16 -16.10 -40.49
C LEU A 10 32.56 -16.03 -39.08
N TYR A 11 33.38 -15.78 -38.04
CA TYR A 11 32.88 -15.62 -36.67
C TYR A 11 32.52 -14.16 -36.32
N TRP A 12 32.86 -13.20 -37.19
CA TRP A 12 32.61 -11.77 -36.99
C TRP A 12 31.43 -11.21 -37.81
N PHE A 13 30.77 -12.05 -38.62
CA PHE A 13 29.62 -11.65 -39.45
C PHE A 13 28.40 -12.58 -39.33
N SER A 14 28.32 -13.45 -38.31
CA SER A 14 27.03 -13.98 -37.88
C SER A 14 26.37 -12.92 -37.02
N GLY A 15 25.60 -12.06 -37.68
CA GLY A 15 24.95 -10.92 -37.08
C GLY A 15 24.31 -11.24 -35.74
N ASP A 16 24.54 -10.34 -34.79
CA ASP A 16 23.63 -10.09 -33.68
C ASP A 16 22.24 -9.96 -34.27
N SER A 17 21.52 -11.08 -34.25
CA SER A 17 20.07 -11.06 -34.33
C SER A 17 19.67 -10.32 -33.08
N ALA A 18 19.42 -9.03 -33.22
CA ALA A 18 18.77 -8.23 -32.20
C ALA A 18 17.60 -9.08 -31.69
N TYR A 19 17.73 -9.64 -30.48
CA TYR A 19 16.61 -10.18 -29.76
C TYR A 19 15.73 -8.97 -29.47
N LEU A 20 14.87 -8.66 -30.43
CA LEU A 20 13.67 -7.87 -30.22
C LEU A 20 12.97 -8.55 -29.06
N ILE A 21 13.08 -7.97 -27.86
CA ILE A 21 12.22 -8.29 -26.73
C ILE A 21 10.81 -8.12 -27.28
N ASN A 22 10.15 -9.25 -27.52
CA ASN A 22 8.84 -9.23 -28.15
C ASN A 22 7.91 -8.46 -27.21
N SER A 23 7.39 -7.37 -27.77
CA SER A 23 6.50 -6.40 -27.17
C SER A 23 5.47 -7.04 -26.23
N GLU A 24 5.24 -6.41 -25.08
CA GLU A 24 4.07 -6.63 -24.25
C GLU A 24 2.83 -6.83 -25.14
N ARG A 25 2.18 -7.99 -25.03
CA ARG A 25 0.98 -8.31 -25.82
C ARG A 25 -0.13 -8.82 -24.92
N ILE A 26 -1.35 -8.35 -25.22
CA ILE A 26 -2.58 -8.75 -24.52
C ILE A 26 -3.30 -9.79 -25.39
N VAL A 27 -3.75 -10.84 -24.73
CA VAL A 27 -4.46 -11.98 -25.30
C VAL A 27 -5.85 -11.95 -24.71
N LEU A 28 -6.84 -11.61 -25.52
CA LEU A 28 -8.22 -11.60 -25.10
C LEU A 28 -8.87 -12.98 -25.35
N PRO A 29 -9.78 -13.42 -24.47
CA PRO A 29 -10.62 -14.57 -24.76
C PRO A 29 -11.38 -14.31 -26.06
N LYS A 30 -11.54 -15.32 -26.90
CA LYS A 30 -12.40 -15.16 -28.07
C LYS A 30 -13.85 -14.99 -27.59
N ASN A 31 -14.33 -13.74 -27.61
CA ASN A 31 -15.71 -13.34 -27.31
C ASN A 31 -16.70 -14.13 -28.17
N ASN A 32 -17.08 -15.35 -27.75
CA ASN A 32 -18.40 -15.94 -28.00
C ASN A 32 -18.62 -17.38 -27.49
N THR A 33 -17.75 -17.96 -26.66
CA THR A 33 -18.04 -19.32 -26.17
C THR A 33 -18.54 -19.32 -24.73
N ARG A 34 -19.87 -19.35 -24.62
CA ARG A 34 -20.65 -20.03 -23.57
C ARG A 34 -20.28 -21.53 -23.40
N HIS A 35 -19.09 -21.95 -23.86
CA HIS A 35 -18.69 -23.33 -24.13
C HIS A 35 -17.25 -23.62 -23.67
N GLN A 36 -16.81 -23.04 -22.56
CA GLN A 36 -15.90 -23.81 -21.72
C GLN A 36 -16.78 -24.82 -20.96
N ALA A 37 -16.50 -26.12 -21.13
CA ALA A 37 -17.10 -27.12 -20.27
C ALA A 37 -16.88 -26.67 -18.82
N PRO A 38 -17.94 -26.60 -18.00
CA PRO A 38 -17.84 -25.95 -16.71
C PRO A 38 -16.80 -26.69 -15.85
N LEU A 39 -15.77 -25.96 -15.44
CA LEU A 39 -14.65 -26.51 -14.68
C LEU A 39 -15.23 -27.08 -13.38
N LYS A 40 -14.94 -28.36 -13.07
CA LYS A 40 -15.56 -29.08 -11.95
C LYS A 40 -15.41 -28.31 -10.63
N GLU A 41 -14.26 -27.69 -10.40
CA GLU A 41 -13.99 -26.89 -9.21
C GLU A 41 -14.81 -25.60 -9.16
N VAL A 42 -15.06 -24.96 -10.32
CA VAL A 42 -15.91 -23.76 -10.42
C VAL A 42 -17.38 -24.13 -10.21
N GLN A 43 -17.83 -25.27 -10.74
CA GLN A 43 -19.18 -25.79 -10.48
C GLN A 43 -19.38 -26.08 -9.00
N HIS A 44 -18.43 -26.80 -8.38
CA HIS A 44 -18.47 -27.10 -6.95
C HIS A 44 -18.52 -25.80 -6.14
N TYR A 45 -17.72 -24.80 -6.50
CA TYR A 45 -17.76 -23.48 -5.85
C TYR A 45 -19.14 -22.82 -5.94
N LEU A 46 -19.76 -22.80 -7.12
CA LEU A 46 -21.10 -22.25 -7.32
C LEU A 46 -22.20 -23.02 -6.57
N GLU A 47 -22.11 -24.36 -6.57
CA GLU A 47 -22.99 -25.24 -5.80
C GLU A 47 -22.87 -24.98 -4.30
N ASP A 48 -21.65 -24.78 -3.80
CA ASP A 48 -21.40 -24.45 -2.40
C ASP A 48 -22.01 -23.09 -2.01
N ILE A 49 -21.96 -22.08 -2.89
CA ILE A 49 -22.58 -20.77 -2.60
C ILE A 49 -24.09 -20.94 -2.38
N GLN A 50 -24.73 -21.71 -3.27
CA GLN A 50 -26.17 -21.98 -3.18
C GLN A 50 -26.50 -22.76 -1.91
N LYS A 51 -25.71 -23.79 -1.60
CA LYS A 51 -25.89 -24.64 -0.41
C LYS A 51 -25.75 -23.87 0.90
N HIS A 52 -24.83 -22.91 0.96
CA HIS A 52 -24.55 -22.12 2.18
C HIS A 52 -25.35 -20.81 2.25
N GLN A 53 -26.45 -20.70 1.49
CA GLN A 53 -27.35 -19.55 1.53
C GLN A 53 -26.62 -18.21 1.36
N GLY A 54 -25.61 -18.18 0.48
CA GLY A 54 -24.91 -16.96 0.07
C GLY A 54 -23.78 -16.48 0.97
N LEU A 55 -23.41 -17.18 2.03
CA LEU A 55 -22.13 -16.94 2.70
C LEU A 55 -21.30 -18.22 2.72
N LEU A 56 -20.22 -18.24 1.95
CA LEU A 56 -19.26 -19.32 2.00
C LEU A 56 -18.32 -19.20 3.20
N PRO A 57 -18.25 -20.20 4.10
CA PRO A 57 -17.25 -20.22 5.17
C PRO A 57 -15.85 -20.58 4.64
N LEU A 58 -14.80 -20.24 5.39
CA LEU A 58 -13.44 -20.71 5.11
C LEU A 58 -13.32 -22.21 5.39
N ASP A 59 -12.44 -22.88 4.63
CA ASP A 59 -12.17 -24.29 4.83
C ASP A 59 -11.46 -24.54 6.17
N ALA A 60 -11.68 -25.72 6.77
CA ALA A 60 -11.07 -26.07 8.05
C ALA A 60 -9.53 -26.13 8.02
N SER A 61 -8.92 -26.27 6.83
CA SER A 61 -7.47 -26.19 6.62
C SER A 61 -6.91 -24.77 6.65
N GLU A 62 -7.77 -23.75 6.48
CA GLU A 62 -7.41 -22.33 6.54
C GLU A 62 -7.48 -21.77 7.96
N LEU A 63 -7.95 -22.57 8.91
CA LEU A 63 -8.34 -22.11 10.24
C LEU A 63 -7.61 -22.89 11.34
N ASP A 64 -7.02 -22.16 12.27
CA ASP A 64 -6.64 -22.73 13.56
C ASP A 64 -7.87 -23.09 14.42
N ALA A 65 -7.63 -23.70 15.59
CA ALA A 65 -8.70 -24.16 16.47
C ALA A 65 -9.65 -23.04 16.95
N LYS A 66 -9.13 -21.85 17.25
CA LYS A 66 -9.91 -20.70 17.74
C LYS A 66 -10.59 -19.98 16.58
N ALA A 67 -9.94 -19.88 15.43
CA ALA A 67 -10.52 -19.37 14.19
C ALA A 67 -11.77 -20.19 13.77
N LYS A 68 -11.77 -21.51 13.97
CA LYS A 68 -12.97 -22.36 13.77
C LYS A 68 -14.12 -22.01 14.71
N VAL A 69 -13.82 -21.68 15.97
CA VAL A 69 -14.83 -21.21 16.94
C VAL A 69 -15.42 -19.88 16.49
N VAL A 70 -14.56 -18.93 16.10
CA VAL A 70 -14.95 -17.61 15.61
C VAL A 70 -15.82 -17.72 14.35
N GLN A 71 -15.46 -18.59 13.41
CA GLN A 71 -16.27 -18.85 12.23
C GLN A 71 -17.68 -19.32 12.60
N ARG A 72 -17.79 -20.35 13.46
CA ARG A 72 -19.10 -20.86 13.90
C ARG A 72 -19.95 -19.78 14.56
N PHE A 73 -19.34 -18.94 15.40
CA PHE A 73 -20.02 -17.81 16.01
C PHE A 73 -20.55 -16.82 14.96
N LEU A 74 -19.68 -16.38 14.03
CA LEU A 74 -20.04 -15.40 13.01
C LEU A 74 -21.12 -15.90 12.04
N LEU A 75 -21.10 -17.18 11.70
CA LEU A 75 -22.12 -17.82 10.87
C LEU A 75 -23.51 -17.90 11.53
N THR A 76 -23.63 -17.53 12.80
CA THR A 76 -24.92 -17.41 13.52
C THR A 76 -25.20 -15.98 13.99
N ASN A 77 -24.27 -15.05 13.79
CA ASN A 77 -24.38 -13.69 14.29
C ASN A 77 -25.22 -12.81 13.34
N ARG A 78 -26.39 -12.37 13.81
CA ARG A 78 -27.33 -11.57 13.00
C ARG A 78 -26.72 -10.28 12.43
N ALA A 79 -25.90 -9.57 13.20
CA ALA A 79 -25.28 -8.32 12.75
C ALA A 79 -24.27 -8.59 11.63
N PHE A 80 -23.42 -9.61 11.78
CA PHE A 80 -22.44 -9.99 10.76
C PHE A 80 -23.10 -10.47 9.45
N LEU A 81 -24.27 -11.10 9.55
CA LEU A 81 -25.02 -11.63 8.41
C LEU A 81 -26.00 -10.64 7.77
N GLU A 82 -26.16 -9.44 8.32
CA GLU A 82 -27.17 -8.46 7.89
C GLU A 82 -27.14 -8.15 6.40
N ASP A 83 -25.95 -8.05 5.81
CA ASP A 83 -25.69 -7.78 4.39
C ASP A 83 -25.47 -9.06 3.56
N THR A 84 -25.93 -10.22 4.03
CA THR A 84 -25.96 -11.46 3.21
C THR A 84 -27.25 -11.61 2.41
N ARG A 85 -28.24 -10.74 2.66
CA ARG A 85 -29.51 -10.71 1.97
C ARG A 85 -29.89 -9.28 1.62
N ASN A 86 -30.54 -9.09 0.48
CA ASN A 86 -31.03 -7.79 0.08
C ASN A 86 -32.33 -7.41 0.81
N ARG A 87 -32.86 -6.22 0.53
CA ARG A 87 -34.11 -5.71 1.14
C ARG A 87 -35.36 -6.57 0.87
N ARG A 88 -35.33 -7.42 -0.16
CA ARG A 88 -36.41 -8.37 -0.50
C ARG A 88 -36.22 -9.74 0.16
N GLY A 89 -35.14 -9.92 0.94
CA GLY A 89 -34.78 -11.17 1.59
C GLY A 89 -34.06 -12.16 0.66
N GLU A 90 -33.76 -11.76 -0.57
CA GLU A 90 -33.02 -12.58 -1.54
C GLU A 90 -31.56 -12.67 -1.11
N VAL A 91 -30.97 -13.85 -1.28
CA VAL A 91 -29.58 -14.14 -0.91
C VAL A 91 -28.61 -13.40 -1.84
N GLU A 92 -27.63 -12.71 -1.27
CA GLU A 92 -26.52 -12.10 -1.99
C GLU A 92 -25.25 -12.93 -1.83
N HIS A 93 -24.42 -12.99 -2.88
CA HIS A 93 -23.17 -13.74 -2.84
C HIS A 93 -22.14 -13.04 -1.92
N ASN A 94 -21.75 -13.75 -0.87
CA ASN A 94 -20.71 -13.38 0.06
C ASN A 94 -19.71 -14.53 0.23
N ASP A 95 -18.45 -14.18 0.44
CA ASP A 95 -17.40 -15.14 0.81
C ASP A 95 -16.65 -14.64 2.05
N MET A 96 -16.33 -15.57 2.94
CA MET A 96 -15.38 -15.34 4.01
C MET A 96 -13.97 -15.33 3.43
N MET A 97 -13.26 -14.23 3.63
CA MET A 97 -11.95 -13.99 3.02
C MET A 97 -10.81 -14.40 3.94
N SER A 98 -10.91 -14.12 5.24
CA SER A 98 -9.92 -14.54 6.23
C SER A 98 -10.50 -14.52 7.65
N ILE A 99 -9.95 -15.37 8.52
CA ILE A 99 -10.07 -15.28 9.97
C ILE A 99 -8.67 -15.47 10.55
N ARG A 100 -8.16 -14.46 11.25
CA ARG A 100 -6.80 -14.46 11.80
C ARG A 100 -6.75 -13.77 13.15
N PRO A 101 -5.73 -14.03 13.99
CA PRO A 101 -5.54 -13.27 15.22
C PRO A 101 -5.57 -11.76 14.94
N ALA A 102 -6.29 -11.00 15.76
CA ALA A 102 -6.39 -9.56 15.59
C ALA A 102 -5.05 -8.89 15.93
N ILE A 103 -4.62 -7.95 15.10
CA ILE A 103 -3.46 -7.09 15.37
C ILE A 103 -3.92 -5.80 16.06
N VAL A 104 -3.06 -5.16 16.85
CA VAL A 104 -3.46 -4.04 17.72
C VAL A 104 -3.95 -2.84 16.93
N SER A 105 -3.40 -2.63 15.73
CA SER A 105 -3.72 -1.51 14.86
C SER A 105 -5.12 -1.58 14.21
N VAL A 106 -5.80 -2.73 14.25
CA VAL A 106 -7.20 -2.85 13.81
C VAL A 106 -8.21 -2.76 14.95
N LEU A 107 -7.75 -2.64 16.20
CA LEU A 107 -8.58 -2.63 17.40
C LEU A 107 -8.84 -1.19 17.87
N SER A 108 -10.12 -0.84 18.03
CA SER A 108 -10.51 0.34 18.81
C SER A 108 -9.98 0.27 20.24
N ALA A 109 -9.95 1.39 20.94
CA ALA A 109 -9.54 1.44 22.35
C ALA A 109 -10.29 0.41 23.22
N LYS A 110 -11.62 0.32 23.05
CA LYS A 110 -12.48 -0.62 23.79
C LYS A 110 -12.14 -2.07 23.50
N SER A 111 -11.97 -2.44 22.23
CA SER A 111 -11.60 -3.83 21.89
C SER A 111 -10.19 -4.16 22.35
N ARG A 112 -9.26 -3.20 22.31
CA ARG A 112 -7.88 -3.40 22.77
C ARG A 112 -7.83 -3.81 24.24
N GLU A 113 -8.59 -3.16 25.12
CA GLU A 113 -8.69 -3.54 26.54
C GLU A 113 -9.16 -4.98 26.74
N ILE A 114 -10.11 -5.44 25.92
CA ILE A 114 -10.63 -6.81 25.97
C ILE A 114 -9.59 -7.78 25.42
N CYS A 115 -8.99 -7.47 24.27
CA CYS A 115 -8.05 -8.33 23.56
C CYS A 115 -6.67 -8.42 24.23
N GLN A 116 -6.37 -7.56 25.21
CA GLN A 116 -5.22 -7.74 26.10
C GLN A 116 -5.41 -8.90 27.09
N LYS A 117 -6.66 -9.24 27.43
CA LYS A 117 -7.01 -10.28 28.40
C LYS A 117 -7.56 -11.55 27.76
N HIS A 118 -7.96 -11.46 26.50
CA HIS A 118 -8.66 -12.50 25.77
C HIS A 118 -8.07 -12.67 24.37
N THR A 119 -8.25 -13.87 23.81
CA THR A 119 -7.83 -14.17 22.44
C THR A 119 -8.82 -13.54 21.46
N CYS A 120 -8.37 -12.57 20.68
CA CYS A 120 -9.20 -11.89 19.68
C CYS A 120 -8.81 -12.25 18.25
N TYR A 121 -9.81 -12.31 17.38
CA TYR A 121 -9.66 -12.57 15.96
C TYR A 121 -10.31 -11.48 15.12
N GLN A 122 -9.65 -11.14 14.01
CA GLN A 122 -10.21 -10.37 12.92
C GLN A 122 -10.77 -11.34 11.88
N ALA A 123 -12.03 -11.14 11.49
CA ALA A 123 -12.66 -11.83 10.38
C ALA A 123 -13.03 -10.85 9.26
N ILE A 124 -12.74 -11.23 8.02
CA ILE A 124 -13.10 -10.47 6.83
C ILE A 124 -14.13 -11.27 6.02
N LYS A 125 -15.21 -10.59 5.63
CA LYS A 125 -16.22 -11.06 4.68
C LYS A 125 -16.33 -10.05 3.55
N TYR A 126 -16.55 -10.51 2.34
CA TYR A 126 -16.80 -9.66 1.20
C TYR A 126 -18.15 -9.99 0.56
N ASN A 127 -18.94 -8.95 0.26
CA ASN A 127 -20.18 -9.04 -0.49
C ASN A 127 -19.92 -8.63 -1.95
N TYR A 128 -20.13 -9.57 -2.88
CA TYR A 128 -19.88 -9.38 -4.31
C TYR A 128 -20.92 -8.50 -5.00
N VAL A 129 -22.14 -8.43 -4.46
CA VAL A 129 -23.26 -7.65 -5.04
C VAL A 129 -23.11 -6.18 -4.72
N THR A 130 -22.75 -5.86 -3.46
CA THR A 130 -22.63 -4.49 -2.98
C THR A 130 -21.19 -3.97 -2.95
N ASN A 131 -20.23 -4.80 -3.37
CA ASN A 131 -18.80 -4.49 -3.36
C ASN A 131 -18.34 -3.94 -1.99
N THR A 132 -18.76 -4.63 -0.93
CA THR A 132 -18.54 -4.17 0.45
C THR A 132 -17.73 -5.19 1.22
N THR A 133 -16.64 -4.72 1.83
CA THR A 133 -15.85 -5.52 2.79
C THR A 133 -16.37 -5.27 4.20
N THR A 134 -16.66 -6.34 4.92
CA THR A 134 -17.02 -6.30 6.34
C THR A 134 -15.86 -6.84 7.17
N ARG A 135 -15.41 -6.06 8.16
CA ARG A 135 -14.41 -6.45 9.16
C ARG A 135 -15.09 -6.63 10.51
N ALA A 136 -14.97 -7.81 11.09
CA ALA A 136 -15.43 -8.12 12.43
C ALA A 136 -14.24 -8.37 13.36
N ILE A 137 -14.31 -7.86 14.59
CA ILE A 137 -13.40 -8.22 15.68
C ILE A 137 -14.18 -9.07 16.67
N VAL A 138 -13.70 -10.27 16.97
CA VAL A 138 -14.38 -11.26 17.80
C VAL A 138 -13.49 -11.69 18.94
N ASN A 139 -14.01 -11.67 20.17
CA ASN A 139 -13.41 -12.37 21.29
C ASN A 139 -13.69 -13.87 21.15
N ALA A 140 -12.66 -14.66 20.85
CA ALA A 140 -12.78 -16.09 20.58
C ALA A 140 -13.03 -16.93 21.84
N ASP A 141 -12.72 -16.39 23.02
CA ASP A 141 -12.90 -17.09 24.29
C ASP A 141 -14.35 -17.00 24.78
N THR A 142 -14.96 -15.82 24.63
CA THR A 142 -16.35 -15.57 25.05
C THR A 142 -17.36 -15.64 23.91
N GLN A 143 -16.89 -15.80 22.67
CA GLN A 143 -17.72 -15.78 21.45
C GLN A 143 -18.58 -14.52 21.37
N ASN A 144 -17.92 -13.37 21.53
CA ASN A 144 -18.58 -12.07 21.50
C ASN A 144 -18.05 -11.22 20.34
N LEU A 145 -18.96 -10.55 19.63
CA LEU A 145 -18.63 -9.59 18.58
C LEU A 145 -18.29 -8.26 19.24
N LEU A 146 -17.03 -7.85 19.17
CA LEU A 146 -16.53 -6.62 19.78
C LEU A 146 -16.73 -5.42 18.84
N GLU A 147 -16.42 -5.59 17.57
CA GLU A 147 -16.56 -4.56 16.53
C GLU A 147 -17.07 -5.15 15.23
N LEU A 148 -17.80 -4.33 14.48
CA LEU A 148 -18.24 -4.63 13.12
C LEU A 148 -18.18 -3.35 12.29
N LYS A 149 -17.28 -3.31 11.30
CA LYS A 149 -17.11 -2.17 10.39
C LYS A 149 -17.36 -2.62 8.95
N ARG A 150 -18.02 -1.77 8.17
CA ARG A 150 -18.34 -2.02 6.76
C ARG A 150 -17.70 -0.96 5.88
N PHE A 151 -16.92 -1.41 4.93
CA PHE A 151 -16.13 -0.60 4.02
C PHE A 151 -16.73 -0.74 2.62
N LYS A 152 -17.58 0.22 2.24
CA LYS A 152 -18.22 0.24 0.92
C LYS A 152 -17.17 0.52 -0.16
N ASN A 153 -17.31 -0.15 -1.30
CA ASN A 153 -16.41 -0.03 -2.45
C ASN A 153 -14.94 -0.33 -2.12
N MET A 154 -14.71 -1.22 -1.16
CA MET A 154 -13.38 -1.66 -0.75
C MET A 154 -13.33 -3.18 -0.78
N GLN A 155 -12.21 -3.72 -1.25
CA GLN A 155 -11.93 -5.15 -1.40
C GLN A 155 -10.73 -5.51 -0.53
N GLY A 156 -10.77 -6.69 0.10
CA GLY A 156 -9.67 -7.21 0.91
C GLY A 156 -8.87 -8.30 0.20
N ASP A 157 -7.92 -8.90 0.90
CA ASP A 157 -7.23 -10.11 0.46
C ASP A 157 -8.23 -11.27 0.25
N ILE A 158 -7.92 -12.22 -0.65
CA ILE A 158 -8.80 -13.36 -0.98
C ILE A 158 -8.45 -14.64 -0.20
N SER A 159 -9.43 -15.54 -0.05
CA SER A 159 -9.25 -16.87 0.58
C SER A 159 -8.40 -17.83 -0.26
N LEU A 160 -7.89 -18.92 0.35
CA LEU A 160 -7.14 -19.96 -0.39
C LEU A 160 -8.03 -20.68 -1.41
N ARG A 161 -9.33 -20.83 -1.11
CA ARG A 161 -10.31 -21.36 -2.07
C ARG A 161 -10.39 -20.48 -3.31
N LEU A 162 -10.59 -19.17 -3.14
CA LEU A 162 -10.66 -18.25 -4.28
C LEU A 162 -9.36 -18.20 -5.08
N LYS A 163 -8.21 -18.30 -4.39
CA LYS A 163 -6.91 -18.45 -5.04
C LYS A 163 -6.86 -19.71 -5.91
N LYS A 164 -7.37 -20.84 -5.40
CA LYS A 164 -7.46 -22.09 -6.15
C LYS A 164 -8.41 -21.99 -7.34
N ILE A 165 -9.56 -21.33 -7.18
CA ILE A 165 -10.50 -21.06 -8.28
C ILE A 165 -9.83 -20.25 -9.39
N ALA A 166 -9.11 -19.18 -9.02
CA ALA A 166 -8.35 -18.39 -9.97
C ALA A 166 -7.31 -19.23 -10.73
N GLN A 167 -6.55 -20.06 -10.01
CA GLN A 167 -5.58 -20.98 -10.59
C GLN A 167 -6.22 -21.98 -11.57
N VAL A 168 -7.36 -22.57 -11.20
CA VAL A 168 -8.07 -23.53 -12.04
C VAL A 168 -8.58 -22.89 -13.33
N ILE A 169 -9.17 -21.70 -13.24
CA ILE A 169 -9.61 -20.93 -14.41
C ILE A 169 -8.43 -20.63 -15.33
N ALA A 170 -7.32 -20.11 -14.77
CA ALA A 170 -6.12 -19.79 -15.53
C ALA A 170 -5.51 -21.01 -16.24
N LEU A 171 -5.38 -22.15 -15.54
CA LEU A 171 -4.79 -23.38 -16.10
C LEU A 171 -5.59 -23.98 -17.25
N ASN A 172 -6.91 -23.85 -17.18
CA ASN A 172 -7.81 -24.49 -18.14
C ASN A 172 -8.23 -23.58 -19.28
N ALA A 173 -7.88 -22.30 -19.22
CA ALA A 173 -8.16 -21.36 -20.30
C ALA A 173 -7.43 -21.77 -21.61
N PRO A 174 -8.15 -21.99 -22.72
CA PRO A 174 -7.56 -22.30 -24.02
C PRO A 174 -6.55 -21.26 -24.50
N GLU A 175 -6.79 -20.00 -24.19
CA GLU A 175 -5.91 -18.87 -24.51
C GLU A 175 -4.54 -19.02 -23.85
N ILE A 176 -4.51 -19.41 -22.57
CA ILE A 176 -3.26 -19.61 -21.81
C ILE A 176 -2.47 -20.79 -22.39
N LYS A 177 -3.13 -21.93 -22.65
CA LYS A 177 -2.50 -23.10 -23.26
C LYS A 177 -1.92 -22.78 -24.63
N LYS A 178 -2.64 -21.99 -25.43
CA LYS A 178 -2.19 -21.57 -26.76
C LYS A 178 -0.94 -20.70 -26.67
N GLU A 179 -0.90 -19.76 -25.73
CA GLU A 179 0.23 -18.83 -25.58
C GLU A 179 1.47 -19.51 -25.02
N LEU A 180 1.32 -20.40 -24.05
CA LEU A 180 2.45 -21.12 -23.46
C LEU A 180 2.99 -22.21 -24.39
N GLY A 181 2.18 -22.71 -25.33
CA GLY A 181 2.55 -23.79 -26.25
C GLY A 181 2.60 -25.18 -25.59
N GLU A 182 2.36 -25.24 -24.28
CA GLU A 182 2.30 -26.44 -23.45
C GLU A 182 1.20 -26.32 -22.39
N THR A 183 0.89 -27.41 -21.69
CA THR A 183 -0.08 -27.36 -20.58
C THR A 183 0.67 -27.01 -19.29
N PRO A 184 0.46 -25.80 -18.72
CA PRO A 184 1.15 -25.40 -17.51
C PRO A 184 0.71 -26.22 -16.29
N SER A 185 1.59 -26.31 -15.30
CA SER A 185 1.33 -26.90 -13.99
C SER A 185 1.06 -25.83 -12.92
N ILE A 186 0.41 -26.23 -11.82
CA ILE A 186 0.20 -25.35 -10.65
C ILE A 186 1.52 -24.80 -10.09
N LYS A 187 2.61 -25.56 -10.18
CA LYS A 187 3.92 -25.18 -9.60
C LYS A 187 4.60 -24.03 -10.36
N GLU A 188 4.20 -23.80 -11.61
CA GLU A 188 4.71 -22.72 -12.45
C GLU A 188 3.91 -21.43 -12.28
N MET A 189 2.83 -21.46 -11.49
CA MET A 189 2.03 -20.30 -11.15
C MET A 189 2.48 -19.64 -9.84
N SER A 190 2.63 -18.34 -9.90
CA SER A 190 2.81 -17.44 -8.75
C SER A 190 1.68 -16.40 -8.71
N MET A 191 1.65 -15.57 -7.67
CA MET A 191 0.79 -14.36 -7.62
C MET A 191 -0.72 -14.58 -7.82
N ALA A 192 -1.25 -15.80 -7.62
CA ALA A 192 -2.67 -16.10 -7.86
C ALA A 192 -3.67 -15.40 -6.93
N ASN A 193 -3.20 -14.71 -5.89
CA ASN A 193 -3.99 -13.88 -4.98
C ASN A 193 -3.76 -12.38 -5.17
N VAL A 194 -2.90 -12.00 -6.13
CA VAL A 194 -2.66 -10.60 -6.48
C VAL A 194 -3.87 -10.03 -7.18
N ARG A 195 -4.32 -8.84 -6.77
CA ARG A 195 -5.41 -8.13 -7.43
C ARG A 195 -5.10 -7.92 -8.92
N GLY A 196 -6.03 -8.40 -9.75
CA GLY A 196 -6.03 -8.33 -11.20
C GLY A 196 -6.92 -7.18 -11.64
N SER A 197 -6.47 -6.35 -12.56
CA SER A 197 -7.27 -5.32 -13.21
C SER A 197 -6.90 -5.31 -14.69
N LEU A 198 -7.91 -5.16 -15.53
CA LEU A 198 -7.75 -5.05 -16.97
C LEU A 198 -8.65 -3.96 -17.51
N ASN A 199 -8.01 -3.09 -18.27
CA ASN A 199 -8.62 -2.03 -19.03
C ASN A 199 -9.55 -2.55 -20.16
N ASN A 200 -10.69 -1.89 -20.33
CA ASN A 200 -11.95 -2.22 -20.99
C ASN A 200 -12.58 -3.52 -20.53
N SER A 201 -12.59 -3.76 -19.22
CA SER A 201 -13.17 -4.98 -18.68
C SER A 201 -13.93 -4.80 -17.37
N PRO A 202 -14.79 -5.77 -16.99
CA PRO A 202 -15.41 -5.77 -15.66
C PRO A 202 -14.41 -5.68 -14.51
N CYS A 203 -13.17 -6.15 -14.71
CA CYS A 203 -12.09 -6.08 -13.73
C CYS A 203 -11.43 -4.70 -13.57
N GLU A 204 -11.71 -3.73 -14.44
CA GLU A 204 -11.37 -2.32 -14.16
C GLU A 204 -12.32 -1.77 -13.11
N ASN A 205 -13.62 -1.96 -13.34
CA ASN A 205 -14.64 -1.32 -12.54
C ASN A 205 -14.52 -1.90 -11.13
N LYS A 206 -14.31 -1.01 -10.14
CA LYS A 206 -14.02 -1.35 -8.72
C LYS A 206 -15.02 -2.31 -8.06
N GLN A 207 -16.07 -2.71 -8.76
CA GLN A 207 -17.17 -3.59 -8.35
C GLN A 207 -16.84 -5.08 -8.50
N HIS A 208 -15.98 -5.48 -9.44
CA HIS A 208 -15.61 -6.89 -9.59
C HIS A 208 -14.35 -7.23 -8.78
N LEU A 209 -14.33 -8.42 -8.19
CA LEU A 209 -13.16 -8.95 -7.49
C LEU A 209 -12.33 -9.75 -8.49
N CYS A 210 -11.17 -9.24 -8.87
CA CYS A 210 -10.33 -9.86 -9.88
C CYS A 210 -8.92 -10.12 -9.36
N VAL A 211 -8.29 -11.19 -9.83
CA VAL A 211 -6.92 -11.60 -9.47
C VAL A 211 -6.10 -12.03 -10.69
N ALA A 212 -4.77 -12.07 -10.56
CA ALA A 212 -3.85 -12.31 -11.67
C ALA A 212 -2.84 -13.47 -11.45
N PRO A 213 -3.26 -14.75 -11.44
CA PRO A 213 -2.35 -15.88 -11.55
C PRO A 213 -1.29 -15.71 -12.64
N THR A 214 -0.02 -15.91 -12.30
CA THR A 214 1.12 -15.58 -13.15
C THR A 214 1.99 -16.79 -13.44
N PHE A 215 2.13 -17.16 -14.71
CA PHE A 215 3.04 -18.20 -15.22
C PHE A 215 4.40 -17.58 -15.54
N SER A 216 5.47 -18.01 -14.86
CA SER A 216 6.82 -17.50 -15.11
C SER A 216 7.56 -18.36 -16.13
N TYR A 217 8.08 -17.75 -17.20
CA TYR A 217 8.86 -18.41 -18.25
C TYR A 217 10.33 -17.96 -18.16
N HIS A 218 11.03 -18.50 -17.16
CA HIS A 218 12.39 -18.07 -16.78
C HIS A 218 13.41 -18.15 -17.93
N SER A 219 13.26 -19.08 -18.86
CA SER A 219 14.17 -19.26 -20.00
C SER A 219 14.04 -18.17 -21.08
N LYS A 220 12.90 -17.46 -21.13
CA LYS A 220 12.68 -16.32 -22.04
C LYS A 220 12.63 -14.98 -21.32
N GLU A 221 12.86 -14.97 -20.00
CA GLU A 221 12.73 -13.77 -19.17
C GLU A 221 11.36 -13.10 -19.35
N GLU A 222 10.30 -13.89 -19.46
CA GLU A 222 8.92 -13.45 -19.69
C GLU A 222 7.97 -14.10 -18.68
N ALA A 223 6.84 -13.46 -18.40
CA ALA A 223 5.74 -14.03 -17.64
C ALA A 223 4.43 -13.81 -18.38
N LEU A 224 3.56 -14.81 -18.34
CA LEU A 224 2.19 -14.71 -18.80
C LEU A 224 1.26 -14.59 -17.60
N TRP A 225 0.48 -13.53 -17.57
CA TRP A 225 -0.46 -13.29 -16.50
C TRP A 225 -1.87 -13.60 -16.97
N ALA A 226 -2.60 -14.40 -16.21
CA ALA A 226 -3.99 -14.71 -16.46
C ALA A 226 -4.85 -13.86 -15.52
N ILE A 227 -5.57 -12.88 -16.06
CA ILE A 227 -6.48 -12.04 -15.27
C ILE A 227 -7.81 -12.77 -15.17
N VAL A 228 -8.18 -13.14 -13.95
CA VAL A 228 -9.37 -13.91 -13.63
C VAL A 228 -10.32 -13.04 -12.84
N ASP A 229 -11.54 -12.93 -13.34
CA ASP A 229 -12.67 -12.34 -12.63
C ASP A 229 -13.29 -13.40 -11.73
N LEU A 230 -13.22 -13.19 -10.41
CA LEU A 230 -13.80 -14.06 -9.40
C LEU A 230 -15.27 -13.70 -9.10
N THR A 231 -15.77 -12.56 -9.59
CA THR A 231 -17.20 -12.24 -9.60
C THR A 231 -17.91 -13.02 -10.71
N ASP A 232 -17.38 -12.98 -11.93
CA ASP A 232 -17.95 -13.68 -13.11
C ASP A 232 -17.38 -15.09 -13.33
N LEU A 233 -16.37 -15.48 -12.56
CA LEU A 233 -15.69 -16.79 -12.61
C LEU A 233 -15.14 -17.17 -14.00
N LYS A 234 -14.45 -16.22 -14.64
CA LYS A 234 -13.91 -16.40 -15.99
C LYS A 234 -12.54 -15.76 -16.17
N LEU A 235 -11.78 -16.26 -17.15
CA LEU A 235 -10.62 -15.54 -17.65
C LEU A 235 -11.12 -14.29 -18.41
N VAL A 236 -10.59 -13.13 -18.05
CA VAL A 236 -10.89 -11.86 -18.70
C VAL A 236 -9.85 -11.51 -19.76
N ALA A 237 -8.57 -11.78 -19.48
CA ALA A 237 -7.48 -11.69 -20.46
C ALA A 237 -6.24 -12.41 -19.96
N ALA A 238 -5.26 -12.54 -20.86
CA ALA A 238 -3.89 -12.83 -20.50
C ALA A 238 -2.92 -11.77 -21.03
N LYS A 239 -1.82 -11.49 -20.32
CA LYS A 239 -0.81 -10.50 -20.76
C LYS A 239 0.60 -11.05 -20.59
N TRP A 240 1.43 -10.90 -21.63
CA TRP A 240 2.87 -11.15 -21.54
C TRP A 240 3.61 -9.92 -20.99
N ALA A 241 4.53 -10.14 -20.05
CA ALA A 241 5.39 -9.13 -19.45
C ALA A 241 6.84 -9.63 -19.32
N GLY A 242 7.82 -8.75 -19.52
CA GLY A 242 9.24 -9.09 -19.31
C GLY A 242 9.58 -9.20 -17.82
N LEU A 243 10.27 -10.27 -17.42
CA LEU A 243 10.71 -10.56 -16.05
C LEU A 243 12.15 -10.10 -15.74
N GLY A 244 12.99 -9.96 -16.76
CA GLY A 244 14.45 -9.83 -16.60
C GLY A 244 15.10 -11.06 -15.93
N LYS A 245 16.42 -11.21 -16.06
CA LYS A 245 17.19 -12.32 -15.45
C LYS A 245 17.00 -12.39 -13.95
N THR A 246 16.22 -13.37 -13.47
CA THR A 246 16.24 -13.76 -12.06
C THR A 246 16.35 -15.27 -11.90
N ALA A 247 17.42 -15.72 -11.24
CA ALA A 247 17.77 -17.12 -11.03
C ALA A 247 17.81 -17.45 -9.54
N THR A 248 16.66 -17.73 -8.90
CA THR A 248 16.61 -18.56 -7.67
C THR A 248 15.17 -18.92 -7.24
N PRO A 249 14.83 -20.20 -7.03
CA PRO A 249 13.58 -20.65 -6.41
C PRO A 249 13.60 -20.60 -4.86
N ALA A 250 12.43 -20.44 -4.22
CA ALA A 250 12.28 -20.23 -2.78
C ALA A 250 12.16 -21.54 -1.95
N CYS A 251 13.07 -21.72 -0.98
CA CYS A 251 12.92 -22.65 0.16
C CYS A 251 12.41 -21.89 1.40
N ILE A 252 11.95 -22.59 2.46
CA ILE A 252 11.71 -21.98 3.78
C ILE A 252 13.01 -21.34 4.23
N SER A 253 13.06 -20.01 4.19
CA SER A 253 14.27 -19.22 4.37
C SER A 253 14.31 -18.58 5.76
N GLU A 254 15.49 -18.13 6.18
CA GLU A 254 15.70 -17.24 7.34
C GLU A 254 14.65 -16.11 7.39
N ARG A 255 14.22 -15.63 6.22
CA ARG A 255 13.16 -14.64 6.05
C ARG A 255 11.84 -15.01 6.72
N SER A 256 11.47 -16.29 6.70
CA SER A 256 10.24 -16.76 7.35
C SER A 256 10.30 -16.66 8.88
N LEU A 257 11.48 -16.86 9.48
CA LEU A 257 11.71 -16.67 10.91
C LEU A 257 11.72 -15.18 11.26
N GLN A 258 12.42 -14.36 10.47
CA GLN A 258 12.43 -12.91 10.63
C GLN A 258 11.01 -12.31 10.55
N ASN A 259 10.20 -12.75 9.59
CA ASN A 259 8.82 -12.29 9.44
C ASN A 259 7.96 -12.64 10.67
N ARG A 260 8.18 -13.81 11.28
CA ARG A 260 7.47 -14.22 12.50
C ARG A 260 7.84 -13.31 13.66
N GLU A 261 9.14 -13.08 13.87
CA GLU A 261 9.62 -12.17 14.91
C GLU A 261 9.05 -10.76 14.71
N ILE A 262 9.06 -10.25 13.47
CA ILE A 262 8.47 -8.95 13.17
C ILE A 262 6.98 -8.90 13.53
N MET A 263 6.21 -9.94 13.17
CA MET A 263 4.80 -10.03 13.52
C MET A 263 4.57 -10.01 15.03
N GLU A 264 5.28 -10.86 15.77
CA GLU A 264 5.09 -11.02 17.21
C GLU A 264 5.55 -9.78 17.99
N GLN A 265 6.67 -9.18 17.59
CA GLN A 265 7.28 -8.09 18.35
C GLN A 265 6.78 -6.70 17.99
N TYR A 266 6.41 -6.46 16.73
CA TYR A 266 6.15 -5.10 16.24
C TYR A 266 4.77 -4.92 15.61
N CYS A 267 4.06 -6.00 15.25
CA CYS A 267 2.72 -5.91 14.67
C CYS A 267 1.61 -6.21 15.67
N GLN A 268 1.85 -7.20 16.55
CA GLN A 268 0.87 -7.67 17.51
C GLN A 268 0.93 -6.95 18.86
N LYS A 269 1.84 -5.99 19.02
CA LYS A 269 1.96 -5.19 20.24
C LYS A 269 2.56 -3.82 19.98
N ASP A 270 2.27 -2.91 20.90
CA ASP A 270 2.87 -1.59 20.94
C ASP A 270 4.24 -1.68 21.64
N THR A 271 5.26 -1.06 21.06
CA THR A 271 6.61 -1.01 21.62
C THR A 271 6.86 0.36 22.25
N PRO A 272 6.98 0.46 23.59
CA PRO A 272 7.26 1.73 24.24
C PRO A 272 8.72 2.15 24.04
N HIS A 273 8.97 3.46 23.97
CA HIS A 273 10.29 4.04 23.92
C HIS A 273 10.33 5.38 24.67
N LYS A 274 11.49 5.67 25.28
CA LYS A 274 11.75 6.92 25.99
C LYS A 274 13.20 7.33 25.83
N GLU A 275 13.45 8.51 25.30
CA GLU A 275 14.79 9.07 25.05
C GLU A 275 14.70 10.61 24.93
N ASP A 276 15.71 11.34 25.39
CA ASP A 276 15.84 12.80 25.22
C ASP A 276 14.58 13.64 25.56
N GLY A 277 13.87 13.25 26.62
CA GLY A 277 12.63 13.93 27.06
C GLY A 277 11.37 13.49 26.32
N TRP A 278 11.50 12.72 25.25
CA TRP A 278 10.40 12.10 24.52
C TRP A 278 9.98 10.79 25.15
N ALA A 279 8.68 10.51 25.15
CA ALA A 279 8.11 9.19 25.43
C ALA A 279 6.96 8.92 24.47
N PHE A 280 6.98 7.75 23.83
CA PHE A 280 5.95 7.32 22.87
C PHE A 280 5.88 5.80 22.80
N SER A 281 4.90 5.27 22.07
CA SER A 281 4.90 3.89 21.61
C SER A 281 4.89 3.83 20.09
N TYR A 282 5.42 2.76 19.53
CA TYR A 282 5.38 2.54 18.09
C TYR A 282 5.03 1.11 17.73
N ARG A 283 4.49 0.91 16.52
CA ARG A 283 4.19 -0.40 15.94
C ARG A 283 4.26 -0.36 14.42
N ILE A 284 4.38 -1.53 13.81
CA ILE A 284 4.12 -1.71 12.39
C ILE A 284 2.64 -2.07 12.25
N THR A 285 1.93 -1.33 11.41
CA THR A 285 0.52 -1.56 11.09
C THR A 285 0.38 -2.65 10.02
N GLY A 286 -0.85 -3.12 9.80
CA GLY A 286 -1.09 -4.11 8.75
C GLY A 286 -0.85 -3.58 7.33
N SER A 287 -1.12 -2.30 7.08
CA SER A 287 -1.11 -1.68 5.74
C SER A 287 -0.62 -0.23 5.66
N ASP A 288 -0.43 0.45 6.79
CA ASP A 288 -0.17 1.91 6.88
C ASP A 288 1.27 2.23 7.35
N GLY A 289 2.17 1.26 7.18
CA GLY A 289 3.57 1.38 7.55
C GLY A 289 3.81 1.44 9.06
N LEU A 290 4.77 2.28 9.45
CA LEU A 290 5.19 2.48 10.83
C LEU A 290 4.32 3.57 11.45
N GLU A 291 3.79 3.30 12.64
CA GLU A 291 2.95 4.23 13.39
C GLU A 291 3.62 4.59 14.72
N VAL A 292 3.70 5.89 15.01
CA VAL A 292 4.02 6.44 16.35
C VAL A 292 2.72 6.86 17.02
N ILE A 293 2.58 6.56 18.31
CA ILE A 293 1.35 6.74 19.08
C ILE A 293 1.68 7.31 20.46
N ASN A 294 0.80 8.18 20.96
CA ASN A 294 0.87 8.77 22.30
C ASN A 294 2.24 9.39 22.58
N ALA A 295 2.78 10.17 21.63
CA ALA A 295 4.05 10.84 21.81
C ALA A 295 3.88 12.04 22.74
N SER A 296 4.81 12.16 23.68
CA SER A 296 4.91 13.27 24.62
C SER A 296 6.34 13.76 24.71
N PHE A 297 6.51 15.05 24.98
CA PHE A 297 7.81 15.67 25.22
C PHE A 297 7.78 16.40 26.56
N GLN A 298 8.75 16.12 27.44
CA GLN A 298 8.81 16.66 28.80
C GLN A 298 7.50 16.45 29.59
N GLY A 299 6.80 15.34 29.32
CA GLY A 299 5.52 15.01 29.96
C GLY A 299 4.29 15.69 29.35
N GLN A 300 4.44 16.60 28.38
CA GLN A 300 3.34 17.21 27.64
C GLN A 300 2.98 16.37 26.42
N ALA A 301 1.69 16.13 26.19
CA ALA A 301 1.24 15.37 25.02
C ALA A 301 1.50 16.15 23.72
N VAL A 302 1.99 15.45 22.69
CA VAL A 302 2.37 16.05 21.40
C VAL A 302 1.62 15.40 20.24
N LEU A 303 1.64 14.07 20.13
CA LEU A 303 0.93 13.31 19.09
C LEU A 303 0.02 12.26 19.70
N ARG A 304 -1.22 12.18 19.20
CA ARG A 304 -2.06 11.00 19.39
C ARG A 304 -1.57 9.88 18.49
N SER A 305 -1.41 10.16 17.20
CA SER A 305 -0.77 9.22 16.25
C SER A 305 -0.20 9.91 15.01
N ALA A 306 0.81 9.29 14.39
CA ALA A 306 1.30 9.70 13.08
C ALA A 306 1.81 8.49 12.27
N LYS A 307 1.48 8.43 10.98
CA LYS A 307 1.83 7.33 10.05
C LYS A 307 1.74 7.73 8.57
N ILE A 308 2.29 6.89 7.70
CA ILE A 308 2.22 7.05 6.24
C ILE A 308 1.27 5.97 5.68
N VAL A 309 0.02 6.35 5.42
CA VAL A 309 -1.08 5.41 5.15
C VAL A 309 -1.10 4.86 3.73
N ASP A 310 -0.49 5.54 2.77
CA ASP A 310 -0.47 5.10 1.38
C ASP A 310 0.71 5.75 0.63
N TRP A 311 1.13 5.15 -0.49
CA TRP A 311 2.08 5.72 -1.44
C TRP A 311 1.48 5.69 -2.84
N HIS A 312 1.05 6.85 -3.33
CA HIS A 312 0.60 6.96 -4.72
C HIS A 312 1.81 7.15 -5.62
N VAL A 313 1.97 6.27 -6.60
CA VAL A 313 3.06 6.34 -7.59
C VAL A 313 2.45 6.45 -8.97
N ALA A 314 2.72 7.54 -9.69
CA ALA A 314 2.35 7.71 -11.09
C ALA A 314 3.59 7.77 -11.98
N TYR A 315 3.45 7.47 -13.25
CA TYR A 315 4.48 7.46 -14.28
C TYR A 315 3.87 8.07 -15.54
N GLU A 316 4.61 8.93 -16.22
CA GLU A 316 4.14 9.54 -17.47
C GLU A 316 4.59 8.72 -18.69
N GLY A 317 3.65 8.41 -19.58
CA GLY A 317 3.87 7.77 -20.87
C GLY A 317 3.40 8.66 -22.04
N LYS A 318 4.00 8.48 -23.21
CA LYS A 318 3.61 9.20 -24.45
C LYS A 318 2.56 8.43 -25.24
N GLY A 319 1.61 9.15 -25.82
CA GLY A 319 0.58 8.59 -26.71
C GLY A 319 -0.82 8.59 -26.07
N LYS A 320 -1.80 8.11 -26.83
CA LYS A 320 -3.17 7.93 -26.37
C LYS A 320 -3.38 6.50 -25.94
N ILE A 321 -3.89 6.28 -24.74
CA ILE A 321 -4.42 4.99 -24.34
C ILE A 321 -5.86 4.94 -24.82
N GLY A 322 -6.25 3.85 -25.47
CA GLY A 322 -7.60 3.68 -26.01
C GLY A 322 -8.73 3.62 -24.98
N SER A 323 -8.45 3.87 -23.70
CA SER A 323 -9.39 3.71 -22.58
C SER A 323 -8.77 4.09 -21.22
N GLN A 324 -9.54 4.76 -20.36
CA GLN A 324 -9.08 5.42 -19.12
C GLN A 324 -8.92 4.51 -17.90
N GLU A 325 -8.65 3.22 -18.11
CA GLU A 325 -8.85 2.21 -17.09
C GLU A 325 -7.54 1.65 -16.52
N SER A 326 -7.56 1.14 -15.28
CA SER A 326 -6.40 0.49 -14.67
C SER A 326 -6.01 -0.81 -15.41
N VAL A 327 -4.70 -1.08 -15.58
CA VAL A 327 -4.18 -2.42 -15.96
C VAL A 327 -3.34 -2.94 -14.81
N VAL A 328 -2.89 -4.20 -14.81
CA VAL A 328 -1.88 -4.65 -13.84
C VAL A 328 -0.52 -4.66 -14.54
N LEU A 329 0.54 -4.23 -13.86
CA LEU A 329 1.97 -4.38 -14.25
C LEU A 329 2.78 -4.78 -13.00
N ALA A 330 3.78 -5.67 -13.16
CA ALA A 330 4.48 -6.37 -12.08
C ALA A 330 3.64 -6.89 -10.87
N GLY A 331 2.46 -7.49 -11.05
CA GLY A 331 1.59 -7.97 -9.97
C GLY A 331 0.97 -6.85 -9.11
N ARG A 332 0.76 -5.66 -9.67
CA ARG A 332 0.13 -4.55 -8.97
C ARG A 332 -0.83 -3.81 -9.90
N GLU A 333 -1.92 -3.28 -9.36
CA GLU A 333 -2.88 -2.49 -10.11
C GLU A 333 -2.30 -1.13 -10.49
N VAL A 334 -2.12 -0.96 -11.78
CA VAL A 334 -1.65 0.24 -12.46
C VAL A 334 -2.86 1.06 -12.90
N ALA A 335 -3.27 2.12 -12.22
CA ALA A 335 -4.32 2.97 -12.79
C ALA A 335 -3.80 3.73 -14.00
N PHE A 336 -4.62 4.00 -15.02
CA PHE A 336 -4.26 4.89 -16.12
C PHE A 336 -5.16 6.11 -16.16
N VAL A 337 -4.61 7.26 -16.52
CA VAL A 337 -5.38 8.49 -16.72
C VAL A 337 -4.85 9.19 -17.96
N GLU A 338 -5.71 9.38 -18.97
CA GLU A 338 -5.35 10.16 -20.15
C GLU A 338 -5.19 11.65 -19.78
N ASN A 339 -4.13 12.28 -20.27
CA ASN A 339 -3.85 13.69 -20.08
C ASN A 339 -3.34 14.32 -21.39
N LYS A 340 -4.27 14.87 -22.17
CA LYS A 340 -4.01 15.51 -23.48
C LYS A 340 -3.34 14.54 -24.48
N ASP A 341 -2.03 14.68 -24.68
CA ASP A 341 -1.20 13.87 -25.60
C ASP A 341 -0.38 12.79 -24.88
N ASN A 342 -0.50 12.71 -23.55
CA ASN A 342 0.20 11.78 -22.67
C ASN A 342 -0.82 10.95 -21.87
N PHE A 343 -0.34 9.90 -21.22
CA PHE A 343 -1.09 9.17 -20.21
C PHE A 343 -0.27 9.02 -18.93
N LEU A 344 -0.95 8.88 -17.81
CA LEU A 344 -0.35 8.54 -16.54
C LEU A 344 -0.65 7.09 -16.22
N PHE A 345 0.28 6.40 -15.57
CA PHE A 345 0.08 5.04 -15.10
C PHE A 345 0.74 4.81 -13.74
N GLY A 346 0.32 3.88 -12.88
CA GLY A 346 1.07 3.52 -11.66
C GLY A 346 0.21 2.99 -10.51
N TYR A 347 0.71 2.94 -9.28
CA TYR A 347 0.16 2.08 -8.22
C TYR A 347 -0.06 2.83 -6.92
N ASN A 348 -0.87 2.23 -6.04
CA ASN A 348 -0.89 2.55 -4.63
C ASN A 348 -0.15 1.46 -3.86
N ASP A 349 0.94 1.82 -3.21
CA ASP A 349 1.74 0.89 -2.43
C ASP A 349 1.35 0.98 -0.95
N ALA A 350 0.92 -0.15 -0.40
CA ALA A 350 0.79 -0.31 1.05
C ALA A 350 2.14 -0.73 1.65
N MET A 351 2.34 -0.46 2.94
CA MET A 351 3.51 -0.91 3.70
C MET A 351 3.02 -1.47 5.02
N GLY A 352 3.63 -2.52 5.55
CA GLY A 352 3.09 -3.09 6.79
C GLY A 352 3.51 -4.51 7.05
N CYS A 353 2.90 -5.08 8.08
CA CYS A 353 3.23 -6.39 8.60
C CYS A 353 3.30 -7.48 7.53
N PRO A 354 4.13 -8.53 7.72
CA PRO A 354 4.25 -9.67 6.82
C PRO A 354 3.04 -10.61 6.91
N MET A 355 1.84 -10.04 6.81
CA MET A 355 0.60 -10.75 6.54
C MET A 355 0.55 -11.09 5.05
N PHE A 356 -0.19 -12.14 4.68
CA PHE A 356 -0.33 -12.62 3.30
C PHE A 356 -1.10 -11.63 2.38
N SER A 357 -0.65 -10.38 2.29
CA SER A 357 -1.14 -9.37 1.35
C SER A 357 -0.04 -9.04 0.35
N THR A 358 -0.36 -9.15 -0.94
CA THR A 358 0.61 -9.00 -2.04
C THR A 358 0.84 -7.55 -2.47
N SER A 359 0.03 -6.61 -1.97
CA SER A 359 0.17 -5.17 -2.26
C SER A 359 1.07 -4.45 -1.25
N VAL A 360 1.56 -5.17 -0.23
CA VAL A 360 2.34 -4.61 0.87
C VAL A 360 3.84 -4.74 0.61
N VAL A 361 4.56 -3.63 0.61
CA VAL A 361 6.03 -3.63 0.71
C VAL A 361 6.39 -4.04 2.14
N LEU A 362 7.06 -5.18 2.28
CA LEU A 362 7.28 -5.81 3.59
C LEU A 362 8.44 -5.15 4.36
N PRO A 363 8.38 -5.13 5.71
CA PRO A 363 9.45 -4.65 6.56
C PRO A 363 10.69 -5.53 6.34
N PHE A 364 11.80 -4.92 5.95
CA PHE A 364 13.04 -5.64 5.70
C PHE A 364 13.67 -6.12 7.01
N ASN A 365 13.63 -5.28 8.04
CA ASN A 365 14.16 -5.51 9.38
C ASN A 365 13.17 -5.00 10.44
N ALA A 366 13.52 -5.17 11.72
CA ALA A 366 12.83 -4.52 12.83
C ALA A 366 13.00 -2.98 12.76
N PRO A 367 12.08 -2.20 13.37
CA PRO A 367 12.27 -0.76 13.53
C PRO A 367 13.56 -0.49 14.31
N ARG A 368 14.28 0.57 13.91
CA ARG A 368 15.57 0.96 14.51
C ARG A 368 15.53 2.41 14.95
N ILE A 369 16.27 2.72 16.01
CA ILE A 369 16.42 4.07 16.53
C ILE A 369 17.90 4.46 16.42
N PHE A 370 18.14 5.67 15.93
CA PHE A 370 19.48 6.20 15.70
C PHE A 370 19.57 7.63 16.24
N PRO A 371 20.77 8.06 16.71
CA PRO A 371 20.97 9.46 17.07
C PRO A 371 20.87 10.35 15.83
N LEU A 372 20.24 11.52 15.98
CA LEU A 372 20.21 12.58 14.99
C LEU A 372 21.37 13.53 15.30
N ILE A 373 22.33 13.61 14.38
CA ILE A 373 23.55 14.42 14.55
C ILE A 373 23.56 15.56 13.54
N GLU A 374 23.69 16.79 14.02
CA GLU A 374 23.93 17.98 13.20
C GLU A 374 25.24 18.65 13.64
N GLU A 375 26.13 18.90 12.67
CA GLU A 375 27.42 19.58 12.92
C GLU A 375 28.25 18.93 14.05
N GLY A 376 28.17 17.61 14.18
CA GLY A 376 28.87 16.82 15.20
C GLY A 376 28.17 16.72 16.56
N ASN A 377 27.04 17.41 16.74
CA ASN A 377 26.28 17.41 18.00
C ASN A 377 25.00 16.57 17.86
N LYS A 378 24.65 15.81 18.91
CA LYS A 378 23.35 15.14 18.97
C LYS A 378 22.26 16.18 19.21
N VAL A 379 21.39 16.36 18.22
CA VAL A 379 20.24 17.28 18.28
C VAL A 379 18.92 16.56 18.51
N GLY A 380 18.95 15.23 18.60
CA GLY A 380 17.80 14.38 18.87
C GLY A 380 18.06 12.93 18.47
N PHE A 381 17.00 12.23 18.08
CA PHE A 381 17.05 10.87 17.55
C PHE A 381 15.95 10.67 16.49
N TYR A 382 16.03 9.57 15.75
CA TYR A 382 14.96 9.19 14.82
C TYR A 382 14.66 7.70 14.89
N LEU A 383 13.37 7.37 14.81
CA LEU A 383 12.86 6.03 14.60
C LEU A 383 12.69 5.80 13.10
N VAL A 384 13.15 4.65 12.59
CA VAL A 384 13.03 4.30 11.17
C VAL A 384 12.63 2.84 10.96
N GLN A 385 11.76 2.62 9.99
CA GLN A 385 11.45 1.30 9.46
C GLN A 385 11.74 1.25 7.96
N ASP A 386 12.54 0.28 7.53
CA ASP A 386 12.88 0.01 6.13
C ASP A 386 11.89 -1.01 5.56
N TYR A 387 11.19 -0.64 4.50
CA TYR A 387 10.29 -1.51 3.73
C TYR A 387 10.90 -1.78 2.37
N ARG A 388 11.07 -3.05 2.00
CA ARG A 388 11.80 -3.41 0.78
C ARG A 388 11.18 -4.60 0.05
N ASN A 389 10.97 -4.45 -1.25
CA ASN A 389 10.71 -5.57 -2.15
C ASN A 389 11.97 -6.46 -2.28
N PRO A 390 11.85 -7.81 -2.27
CA PRO A 390 13.00 -8.72 -2.29
C PRO A 390 13.99 -8.50 -3.45
N LYS A 391 13.50 -8.00 -4.58
CA LYS A 391 14.24 -7.81 -5.83
C LYS A 391 14.83 -6.39 -5.99
N TRP A 392 14.64 -5.50 -5.03
CA TRP A 392 15.26 -4.16 -5.05
C TRP A 392 16.81 -4.27 -5.14
N PRO A 393 17.51 -3.46 -5.97
CA PRO A 393 17.07 -2.22 -6.62
C PRO A 393 16.57 -2.39 -8.07
N MET A 394 16.16 -3.59 -8.49
CA MET A 394 15.63 -3.77 -9.86
C MET A 394 14.39 -2.89 -10.10
N ALA A 395 14.12 -2.57 -11.37
CA ALA A 395 12.93 -1.80 -11.73
C ALA A 395 11.65 -2.46 -11.20
N CYS A 396 10.64 -1.65 -10.90
CA CYS A 396 9.37 -2.04 -10.27
C CYS A 396 9.51 -2.72 -8.90
N ASN A 397 10.67 -2.62 -8.25
CA ASN A 397 10.86 -3.07 -6.88
C ASN A 397 11.17 -1.87 -6.01
N TYR A 398 10.33 -1.68 -5.00
CA TYR A 398 10.29 -0.46 -4.23
C TYR A 398 11.01 -0.64 -2.92
N ARG A 399 11.52 0.48 -2.41
CA ARG A 399 12.10 0.57 -1.09
C ARG A 399 11.73 1.92 -0.50
N TYR A 400 11.05 1.87 0.63
CA TYR A 400 10.59 3.05 1.35
C TYR A 400 11.13 3.00 2.77
N GLU A 401 11.48 4.16 3.32
CA GLU A 401 11.64 4.30 4.76
C GLU A 401 10.52 5.17 5.32
N ASN A 402 9.96 4.74 6.45
CA ASN A 402 9.11 5.57 7.29
C ASN A 402 9.99 6.02 8.44
N ARG A 403 10.16 7.32 8.61
CA ARG A 403 11.04 7.90 9.62
C ARG A 403 10.31 8.96 10.44
N PHE A 404 10.51 8.92 11.74
CA PHE A 404 10.04 9.93 12.68
C PHE A 404 11.24 10.52 13.39
N GLU A 405 11.46 11.82 13.23
CA GLU A 405 12.59 12.53 13.83
C GLU A 405 12.08 13.31 15.04
N PHE A 406 12.75 13.18 16.18
CA PHE A 406 12.41 13.82 17.45
C PHE A 406 13.61 14.62 17.92
N TYR A 407 13.42 15.92 18.15
CA TYR A 407 14.49 16.85 18.47
C TYR A 407 14.50 17.20 19.95
N ASN A 408 15.67 17.57 20.47
CA ASN A 408 15.88 17.94 21.87
C ASN A 408 15.14 19.21 22.29
N ASP A 409 14.68 20.01 21.33
CA ASP A 409 13.90 21.22 21.55
C ASP A 409 12.38 20.95 21.61
N GLY A 410 11.93 19.72 21.36
CA GLY A 410 10.51 19.38 21.28
C GLY A 410 9.92 19.48 19.87
N SER A 411 10.72 19.86 18.86
CA SER A 411 10.34 19.73 17.46
C SER A 411 10.27 18.25 17.05
N PHE A 412 9.47 17.95 16.03
CA PHE A 412 9.44 16.63 15.41
C PHE A 412 9.18 16.70 13.91
N ARG A 413 9.49 15.61 13.19
CA ARG A 413 9.21 15.45 11.76
C ARG A 413 8.61 14.09 11.47
N VAL A 414 7.65 14.08 10.54
CA VAL A 414 7.11 12.86 9.92
C VAL A 414 7.71 12.80 8.52
N VAL A 415 8.53 11.78 8.25
CA VAL A 415 9.40 11.74 7.09
C VAL A 415 9.15 10.46 6.27
N GLY A 416 8.84 10.67 5.00
CA GLY A 416 8.80 9.61 4.00
C GLY A 416 10.06 9.64 3.16
N ILE A 417 10.65 8.48 2.89
CA ILE A 417 11.83 8.38 2.03
C ILE A 417 11.59 7.31 0.98
N ASN A 418 11.79 7.67 -0.29
CA ASN A 418 11.86 6.68 -1.36
C ASN A 418 13.32 6.50 -1.80
N ILE A 419 13.77 5.25 -1.76
CA ILE A 419 15.13 4.83 -2.12
C ILE A 419 15.06 3.91 -3.34
N GLY A 420 14.30 4.27 -4.37
CA GLY A 420 14.12 3.39 -5.52
C GLY A 420 13.57 4.10 -6.74
N ARG A 421 14.02 3.62 -7.91
CA ARG A 421 13.64 4.18 -9.21
C ARG A 421 12.20 3.87 -9.64
N GLY A 422 11.49 2.98 -8.95
CA GLY A 422 10.18 2.49 -9.39
C GLY A 422 10.28 1.77 -10.74
N CYS A 423 9.23 1.87 -11.55
CA CYS A 423 9.11 1.24 -12.86
C CYS A 423 9.64 2.08 -14.04
N GLY A 424 10.04 3.33 -13.82
CA GLY A 424 10.42 4.22 -14.92
C GLY A 424 11.18 5.47 -14.48
N GLU A 425 11.66 6.25 -15.45
CA GLU A 425 12.57 7.38 -15.22
C GLU A 425 11.87 8.68 -14.78
N LYS A 426 10.53 8.72 -14.79
CA LYS A 426 9.71 9.89 -14.50
C LYS A 426 8.50 9.56 -13.61
N ALA A 427 8.77 8.79 -12.56
CA ALA A 427 7.83 8.50 -11.49
C ALA A 427 7.53 9.74 -10.64
N ILE A 428 6.26 9.96 -10.32
CA ILE A 428 5.75 10.95 -9.39
C ILE A 428 5.25 10.18 -8.16
N TYR A 429 5.87 10.41 -7.01
CA TYR A 429 5.48 9.81 -5.73
C TYR A 429 4.71 10.81 -4.88
N ARG A 430 3.64 10.34 -4.25
CA ARG A 430 2.82 11.10 -3.29
C ARG A 430 2.50 10.22 -2.07
N PRO A 431 3.40 10.17 -1.08
CA PRO A 431 3.09 9.49 0.19
C PRO A 431 1.98 10.26 0.93
N VAL A 432 1.00 9.56 1.48
CA VAL A 432 -0.10 10.16 2.23
C VAL A 432 0.21 10.04 3.71
N MET A 433 0.56 11.16 4.35
CA MET A 433 0.88 11.18 5.79
C MET A 433 -0.36 11.59 6.57
N ARG A 434 -0.72 10.82 7.60
CA ARG A 434 -1.78 11.15 8.57
C ARG A 434 -1.13 11.55 9.88
N ILE A 435 -1.47 12.73 10.39
CA ILE A 435 -0.85 13.32 11.59
C ILE A 435 -1.97 13.84 12.50
N ASP A 436 -2.07 13.24 13.68
CA ASP A 436 -3.07 13.54 14.70
C ASP A 436 -2.31 14.01 15.95
N LEU A 437 -2.35 15.33 16.18
CA LEU A 437 -1.68 15.95 17.32
C LEU A 437 -2.43 15.62 18.61
N ALA A 438 -1.86 15.94 19.77
CA ALA A 438 -2.51 15.74 21.07
C ALA A 438 -2.75 17.07 21.78
N LEU A 439 -3.30 18.06 21.07
CA LEU A 439 -3.61 19.37 21.64
C LEU A 439 -5.06 19.40 22.15
N GLU A 440 -5.32 20.26 23.13
CA GLU A 440 -6.68 20.55 23.61
C GLU A 440 -7.26 21.71 22.78
N GLU A 441 -8.54 21.60 22.39
CA GLU A 441 -9.27 22.62 21.61
C GLU A 441 -8.46 23.18 20.43
N GLU A 442 -8.26 22.35 19.41
CA GLU A 442 -7.29 22.63 18.36
C GLU A 442 -7.79 23.69 17.38
N THR A 443 -6.90 24.61 17.01
CA THR A 443 -7.18 25.66 16.03
C THR A 443 -6.08 25.73 14.98
N PHE A 444 -6.47 25.61 13.71
CA PHE A 444 -5.55 25.59 12.59
C PHE A 444 -5.51 26.94 11.85
N TYR A 445 -4.32 27.34 11.40
CA TYR A 445 -4.11 28.60 10.69
C TYR A 445 -3.20 28.42 9.47
N LYS A 446 -3.47 29.21 8.43
CA LYS A 446 -2.58 29.43 7.29
C LYS A 446 -2.02 30.85 7.32
N TYR A 447 -0.74 30.99 7.01
CA TYR A 447 -0.11 32.27 6.80
C TYR A 447 -0.27 32.76 5.36
N ASP A 448 -0.56 34.04 5.22
CA ASP A 448 -0.39 34.78 3.97
C ASP A 448 0.34 36.10 4.31
N THR A 449 -0.36 37.24 4.38
CA THR A 449 0.20 38.45 5.00
C THR A 449 0.03 38.48 6.52
N ALA A 450 -0.91 37.68 7.03
CA ALA A 450 -1.20 37.48 8.45
C ALA A 450 -1.65 36.03 8.68
N TRP A 451 -1.77 35.63 9.94
CA TRP A 451 -2.31 34.32 10.31
C TRP A 451 -3.84 34.30 10.15
N ASN A 452 -4.33 33.52 9.19
CA ASN A 452 -5.75 33.34 8.93
C ASN A 452 -6.23 32.00 9.50
N LYS A 453 -7.22 32.04 10.39
CA LYS A 453 -7.82 30.86 11.02
C LYS A 453 -8.67 30.08 10.02
N TRP A 454 -8.61 28.75 10.08
CA TRP A 454 -9.53 27.87 9.37
C TRP A 454 -10.67 27.44 10.31
N PHE A 455 -11.90 27.53 9.82
CA PHE A 455 -13.10 27.18 10.60
C PHE A 455 -13.73 25.86 10.16
N THR A 456 -13.54 25.49 8.89
CA THR A 456 -14.12 24.29 8.29
C THR A 456 -13.06 23.45 7.63
N GLU A 457 -13.35 22.16 7.49
CA GLU A 457 -12.46 21.23 6.80
C GLU A 457 -12.10 21.71 5.39
N GLY A 458 -10.85 21.46 4.97
CA GLY A 458 -10.37 21.99 3.71
C GLY A 458 -8.99 21.50 3.31
N SER A 459 -8.49 22.08 2.22
CA SER A 459 -7.20 21.73 1.65
C SER A 459 -6.46 22.95 1.13
N ASP A 460 -5.13 22.92 1.16
CA ASP A 460 -4.27 23.96 0.59
C ASP A 460 -3.08 23.36 -0.16
N LEU A 461 -2.57 24.11 -1.14
CA LEU A 461 -1.45 23.70 -1.98
C LEU A 461 -0.24 24.58 -1.67
N GLN A 462 0.83 23.98 -1.15
CA GLN A 462 2.00 24.71 -0.68
C GLN A 462 2.68 25.52 -1.79
N TYR A 463 2.77 24.98 -3.00
CA TYR A 463 3.42 25.67 -4.12
C TYR A 463 2.73 26.99 -4.52
N LYS A 464 1.50 27.24 -4.05
CA LYS A 464 0.80 28.52 -4.26
C LYS A 464 1.18 29.60 -3.24
N ALA A 465 1.84 29.24 -2.15
CA ALA A 465 2.25 30.19 -1.12
C ALA A 465 3.36 31.11 -1.67
N LYS A 466 3.17 32.42 -1.48
CA LYS A 466 4.12 33.46 -1.91
C LYS A 466 4.94 34.04 -0.77
N VAL A 467 4.45 33.86 0.46
CA VAL A 467 4.96 34.47 1.68
C VAL A 467 4.88 33.45 2.79
N TYR A 468 5.85 33.50 3.70
CA TYR A 468 6.01 32.58 4.82
C TYR A 468 6.27 33.40 6.08
N ALA A 469 5.69 33.00 7.20
CA ALA A 469 5.93 33.66 8.46
C ALA A 469 7.40 33.45 8.83
N GLN A 470 8.11 34.55 9.06
CA GLN A 470 9.55 34.55 9.34
C GLN A 470 10.36 33.81 8.25
N ASP A 471 9.90 33.84 7.00
CA ASP A 471 10.48 33.12 5.87
C ASP A 471 10.53 31.59 6.02
N LYS A 472 9.84 31.02 7.03
CA LYS A 472 9.87 29.58 7.37
C LYS A 472 8.49 28.93 7.32
N TYR A 473 7.53 29.47 8.07
CA TYR A 473 6.31 28.73 8.42
C TYR A 473 5.13 29.11 7.53
N LEU A 474 4.39 28.12 7.05
CA LEU A 474 3.19 28.34 6.25
C LEU A 474 1.90 28.07 7.04
N TYR A 475 1.96 27.14 8.00
CA TYR A 475 0.83 26.80 8.83
C TYR A 475 1.22 26.84 10.30
N LYS A 476 0.22 26.90 11.17
CA LYS A 476 0.38 26.60 12.58
C LYS A 476 -0.90 25.99 13.12
N ILE A 477 -0.74 25.20 14.17
CA ILE A 477 -1.83 24.64 14.96
C ILE A 477 -1.55 24.93 16.43
N LYS A 478 -2.58 25.33 17.18
CA LYS A 478 -2.45 25.63 18.60
C LYS A 478 -3.71 25.29 19.38
N SER A 479 -3.52 25.08 20.67
CA SER A 479 -4.59 25.03 21.67
C SER A 479 -5.07 26.42 22.08
N VAL A 480 -6.11 26.45 22.90
CA VAL A 480 -6.62 27.65 23.59
C VAL A 480 -5.53 28.36 24.42
N ASP A 481 -4.62 27.60 25.03
CA ASP A 481 -3.52 28.10 25.86
C ASP A 481 -2.30 28.58 25.04
N ASN A 482 -2.43 28.70 23.71
CA ASN A 482 -1.34 29.00 22.77
C ASN A 482 -0.18 28.00 22.79
N GLN A 483 -0.36 26.80 23.34
CA GLN A 483 0.57 25.69 23.11
C GLN A 483 0.33 25.13 21.72
N GLY A 484 1.37 24.73 21.01
CA GLY A 484 1.22 24.20 19.66
C GLY A 484 2.48 24.31 18.83
N TYR A 485 2.31 24.17 17.53
CA TYR A 485 3.39 24.03 16.57
C TYR A 485 3.19 24.93 15.37
N TYR A 486 4.26 25.60 14.96
CA TYR A 486 4.43 26.01 13.57
C TYR A 486 4.71 24.78 12.71
N ILE A 487 4.24 24.81 11.47
CA ILE A 487 4.47 23.75 10.49
C ILE A 487 5.31 24.34 9.37
N GLU A 488 6.55 23.86 9.31
CA GLU A 488 7.54 24.22 8.31
C GLU A 488 7.47 23.21 7.15
N PRO A 489 6.98 23.62 5.97
CA PRO A 489 6.92 22.74 4.81
C PRO A 489 8.32 22.44 4.27
N ASN A 490 8.50 21.27 3.65
CA ASN A 490 9.78 20.93 3.05
C ASN A 490 9.96 21.63 1.69
N ARG A 491 10.91 22.55 1.66
CA ARG A 491 11.38 23.30 0.49
C ARG A 491 12.85 22.97 0.15
N GLY A 492 13.42 21.91 0.73
CA GLY A 492 14.82 21.49 0.57
C GLY A 492 15.78 22.07 1.60
N GLN A 493 15.28 22.67 2.66
CA GLN A 493 16.07 23.42 3.65
C GLN A 493 16.68 22.55 4.77
N PHE A 494 16.25 21.30 4.92
CA PHE A 494 16.58 20.46 6.08
C PHE A 494 17.94 19.76 6.01
N LYS A 495 18.83 20.12 5.07
CA LYS A 495 20.17 19.52 4.86
C LYS A 495 20.16 17.98 4.72
N ASP A 496 19.01 17.39 4.40
CA ASP A 496 18.77 15.94 4.25
C ASP A 496 18.75 15.49 2.77
N GLN A 497 19.30 16.33 1.88
CA GLN A 497 19.31 16.16 0.42
C GLN A 497 17.92 16.27 -0.24
N SER A 498 16.87 16.63 0.51
CA SER A 498 15.57 16.94 -0.09
C SER A 498 15.64 18.15 -1.03
N ARG A 499 14.82 18.11 -2.09
CA ARG A 499 14.72 19.18 -3.10
C ARG A 499 13.45 20.02 -2.95
N GLY A 500 12.76 19.89 -1.82
CA GLY A 500 11.40 20.37 -1.61
C GLY A 500 10.35 19.40 -2.13
N ASP A 501 9.15 19.48 -1.55
CA ASP A 501 8.14 18.44 -1.71
C ASP A 501 6.75 18.91 -2.17
N ASN A 502 6.53 20.23 -2.28
CA ASN A 502 5.34 20.84 -2.90
C ASN A 502 4.00 20.24 -2.44
N ALA A 503 3.87 19.93 -1.14
CA ALA A 503 2.77 19.12 -0.67
C ALA A 503 1.39 19.81 -0.81
N ARG A 504 0.35 18.97 -0.86
CA ARG A 504 -1.01 19.37 -0.52
C ARG A 504 -1.25 19.04 0.96
N ILE A 505 -1.80 19.98 1.70
CA ILE A 505 -2.27 19.75 3.06
C ILE A 505 -3.79 19.64 3.05
N PHE A 506 -4.32 18.71 3.83
CA PHE A 506 -5.74 18.66 4.17
C PHE A 506 -5.89 18.72 5.68
N VAL A 507 -7.00 19.29 6.11
CA VAL A 507 -7.35 19.44 7.53
C VAL A 507 -8.77 18.94 7.67
N THR A 508 -8.93 17.82 8.40
CA THR A 508 -10.23 17.17 8.64
C THR A 508 -10.52 17.12 10.13
N ARG A 509 -11.79 17.00 10.50
CA ARG A 509 -12.20 16.65 11.85
C ARG A 509 -11.86 15.18 12.11
N PHE A 510 -11.39 14.87 13.30
CA PHE A 510 -11.08 13.49 13.67
C PHE A 510 -12.32 12.59 13.61
N LYS A 511 -12.16 11.45 12.94
CA LYS A 511 -13.08 10.31 13.00
C LYS A 511 -12.28 9.01 13.02
N GLU A 512 -12.66 8.08 13.88
CA GLU A 512 -11.98 6.78 14.02
C GLU A 512 -11.93 5.97 12.70
N GLY A 513 -12.95 6.13 11.85
CA GLY A 513 -13.03 5.47 10.53
C GLY A 513 -12.10 6.04 9.46
N GLU A 514 -11.45 7.17 9.70
CA GLU A 514 -10.64 7.91 8.73
C GLU A 514 -9.15 7.76 9.03
N GLY A 515 -8.72 6.50 9.16
CA GLY A 515 -7.31 6.13 9.30
C GLY A 515 -6.73 6.22 10.70
N ASP A 516 -7.56 6.34 11.75
CA ASP A 516 -7.08 6.14 13.13
C ASP A 516 -6.65 4.68 13.35
N LEU A 517 -7.39 3.75 12.75
CA LEU A 517 -7.01 2.34 12.61
C LEU A 517 -6.40 2.07 11.22
N ASP A 518 -5.95 0.84 10.96
CA ASP A 518 -5.49 0.43 9.62
C ASP A 518 -6.50 0.81 8.54
N LEU A 519 -6.02 1.62 7.60
CA LEU A 519 -6.79 2.14 6.48
C LEU A 519 -6.53 1.29 5.24
N LEU A 520 -7.60 0.95 4.52
CA LEU A 520 -7.44 0.39 3.18
C LEU A 520 -7.04 1.51 2.21
N THR A 521 -6.31 1.17 1.15
CA THR A 521 -5.81 2.06 0.09
C THR A 521 -6.72 3.25 -0.22
N LEU A 522 -6.13 4.46 -0.23
CA LEU A 522 -6.81 5.74 -0.39
C LEU A 522 -6.66 6.26 -1.83
N GLY A 523 -7.69 6.89 -2.40
CA GLY A 523 -7.56 7.61 -3.68
C GLY A 523 -7.16 6.77 -4.91
N PHE A 524 -6.43 7.41 -5.82
CA PHE A 524 -5.91 6.84 -7.06
C PHE A 524 -4.47 7.31 -7.28
N CYS A 525 -3.60 6.42 -7.75
CA CYS A 525 -2.21 6.72 -8.08
C CYS A 525 -2.02 7.88 -9.07
N CYS A 526 -2.95 8.01 -10.03
CA CYS A 526 -2.63 8.56 -11.34
C CYS A 526 -3.50 9.75 -11.73
N LYS A 527 -4.52 10.05 -10.94
CA LYS A 527 -5.18 11.35 -10.94
C LYS A 527 -4.37 12.30 -10.07
N LEU A 528 -3.50 13.09 -10.70
CA LEU A 528 -2.52 13.93 -9.99
C LEU A 528 -3.12 15.12 -9.25
N ASP A 529 -4.42 15.36 -9.44
CA ASP A 529 -5.24 16.37 -8.79
C ASP A 529 -6.12 15.81 -7.67
N GLU A 530 -6.23 14.49 -7.52
CA GLU A 530 -6.93 13.81 -6.42
C GLU A 530 -5.92 13.04 -5.54
N ASP A 531 -5.89 13.30 -4.24
CA ASP A 531 -5.02 12.60 -3.27
C ASP A 531 -5.79 11.61 -2.39
N GLY A 532 -7.07 11.37 -2.68
CA GLY A 532 -7.92 10.41 -1.98
C GLY A 532 -8.55 10.94 -0.69
N VAL A 533 -7.89 11.88 -0.01
CA VAL A 533 -8.35 12.52 1.23
C VAL A 533 -9.61 13.37 0.98
N GLU A 534 -9.82 13.84 -0.26
CA GLU A 534 -11.00 14.62 -0.66
C GLU A 534 -12.32 13.93 -0.35
N ARG A 535 -12.36 12.59 -0.27
CA ARG A 535 -13.57 11.83 0.09
C ARG A 535 -14.08 12.15 1.50
N PHE A 536 -13.19 12.55 2.40
CA PHE A 536 -13.56 12.96 3.76
C PHE A 536 -14.10 14.39 3.80
N LEU A 537 -13.93 15.15 2.71
CA LEU A 537 -14.38 16.53 2.56
C LEU A 537 -15.70 16.66 1.78
N GLU A 538 -16.36 15.55 1.42
CA GLU A 538 -17.65 15.57 0.70
C GLU A 538 -18.74 16.29 1.50
N GLN A 539 -18.71 16.15 2.83
CA GLN A 539 -19.57 16.87 3.77
C GLN A 539 -18.69 17.59 4.79
N LYS A 540 -18.28 18.80 4.44
CA LYS A 540 -17.37 19.59 5.28
C LYS A 540 -17.97 19.90 6.65
N GLU A 541 -17.21 19.59 7.68
CA GLU A 541 -17.55 19.89 9.07
C GLU A 541 -16.80 21.11 9.61
N SER A 542 -17.23 21.59 10.77
CA SER A 542 -16.45 22.55 11.57
C SER A 542 -15.22 21.84 12.15
N ILE A 543 -14.09 22.53 12.14
CA ILE A 543 -12.84 22.08 12.78
C ILE A 543 -12.41 23.02 13.92
N ASP A 544 -13.14 24.10 14.16
CA ASP A 544 -12.77 25.09 15.17
C ASP A 544 -12.94 24.54 16.60
N GLY A 545 -11.83 24.37 17.32
CA GLY A 545 -11.84 23.86 18.70
C GLY A 545 -12.09 22.36 18.80
N GLU A 546 -12.12 21.65 17.67
CA GLU A 546 -12.33 20.21 17.60
C GLU A 546 -10.99 19.45 17.61
N ASN A 547 -11.04 18.12 17.67
CA ASN A 547 -9.86 17.30 17.37
C ASN A 547 -9.66 17.25 15.85
N ILE A 548 -8.46 17.63 15.37
CA ILE A 548 -8.15 17.82 13.97
C ILE A 548 -7.09 16.81 13.51
N VAL A 549 -7.29 16.24 12.32
CA VAL A 549 -6.30 15.42 11.62
C VAL A 549 -5.71 16.22 10.47
N ILE A 550 -4.38 16.30 10.44
CA ILE A 550 -3.61 16.88 9.34
C ILE A 550 -3.20 15.76 8.40
N TRP A 551 -3.55 15.91 7.12
CA TRP A 551 -3.04 15.06 6.05
C TRP A 551 -2.01 15.83 5.24
N TYR A 552 -0.77 15.34 5.20
CA TYR A 552 0.31 15.96 4.44
C TYR A 552 0.66 15.04 3.26
N VAL A 553 0.43 15.51 2.04
CA VAL A 553 0.63 14.73 0.81
C VAL A 553 1.69 15.41 -0.06
N PRO A 554 2.98 15.04 0.11
CA PRO A 554 4.06 15.53 -0.75
C PRO A 554 3.86 15.11 -2.20
N LYS A 555 4.49 15.82 -3.13
CA LYS A 555 4.57 15.48 -4.54
C LYS A 555 5.99 15.65 -5.04
N ILE A 556 6.67 14.53 -5.23
CA ILE A 556 8.05 14.46 -5.69
C ILE A 556 8.15 13.66 -6.98
N GLN A 557 9.09 14.04 -7.84
CA GLN A 557 9.37 13.31 -9.07
C GLN A 557 10.80 12.77 -8.99
N ASN A 558 11.01 11.54 -9.49
CA ASN A 558 12.36 11.01 -9.64
C ASN A 558 13.14 11.73 -10.74
N ASP A 559 14.45 11.57 -10.68
CA ASP A 559 15.39 12.09 -11.66
C ASP A 559 16.45 11.02 -11.95
N ALA A 560 16.58 10.63 -13.21
CA ALA A 560 17.55 9.64 -13.66
C ALA A 560 18.77 10.27 -14.34
N ARG A 561 18.82 11.61 -14.47
CA ARG A 561 19.92 12.28 -15.15
C ARG A 561 21.19 12.12 -14.33
N LYS A 562 22.25 11.62 -14.96
CA LYS A 562 23.57 11.43 -14.33
C LYS A 562 24.05 12.72 -13.66
N GLY A 563 24.41 12.63 -12.38
CA GLY A 563 24.82 13.76 -11.54
C GLY A 563 23.67 14.51 -10.85
N TYR A 564 22.42 14.18 -11.18
CA TYR A 564 21.21 14.80 -10.64
C TYR A 564 20.23 13.76 -10.11
N GLU A 565 20.67 12.52 -9.89
CA GLU A 565 19.78 11.42 -9.50
C GLU A 565 19.01 11.73 -8.21
N TYR A 566 17.72 11.36 -8.18
CA TYR A 566 16.81 11.60 -7.04
C TYR A 566 15.65 10.62 -7.08
N CYS A 567 15.22 10.11 -5.92
CA CYS A 567 14.31 8.96 -5.86
C CYS A 567 14.81 7.83 -6.78
N TRP A 568 16.10 7.49 -6.68
CA TRP A 568 16.77 6.59 -7.62
C TRP A 568 17.64 5.58 -6.89
N ALA A 569 17.79 4.41 -7.49
CA ALA A 569 18.78 3.42 -7.08
C ALA A 569 19.16 2.61 -8.32
N ASP A 570 20.44 2.27 -8.45
CA ASP A 570 20.91 1.40 -9.52
C ASP A 570 22.06 0.50 -9.07
N THR A 571 22.24 -0.63 -9.75
CA THR A 571 23.38 -1.51 -9.52
C THR A 571 24.50 -1.14 -10.49
N ILE A 572 25.64 -0.72 -9.97
CA ILE A 572 26.82 -0.35 -10.75
C ILE A 572 27.98 -1.31 -10.47
N LEU A 573 28.85 -1.49 -11.46
CA LEU A 573 30.11 -2.22 -11.28
C LEU A 573 31.19 -1.23 -10.79
N GLU A 574 31.57 -1.34 -9.52
CA GLU A 574 32.66 -0.55 -8.94
C GLU A 574 33.76 -1.50 -8.46
N ASN A 575 35.00 -1.29 -8.92
CA ASN A 575 36.16 -2.13 -8.57
C ASN A 575 35.91 -3.64 -8.76
N GLY A 576 35.21 -4.02 -9.83
CA GLY A 576 34.88 -5.41 -10.15
C GLY A 576 33.79 -6.03 -9.27
N ARG A 577 33.11 -5.23 -8.42
CA ARG A 577 32.00 -5.68 -7.57
C ARG A 577 30.71 -4.96 -7.96
N LEU A 578 29.61 -5.70 -7.99
CA LEU A 578 28.29 -5.09 -8.12
C LEU A 578 27.92 -4.45 -6.78
N ILE A 579 27.71 -3.14 -6.80
CA ILE A 579 27.25 -2.37 -5.64
C ILE A 579 25.96 -1.63 -6.01
N VAL A 580 25.11 -1.40 -5.01
CA VAL A 580 23.92 -0.58 -5.19
C VAL A 580 24.27 0.86 -4.83
N LYS A 581 24.08 1.77 -5.78
CA LYS A 581 24.20 3.20 -5.54
C LYS A 581 22.81 3.79 -5.33
N GLU A 582 22.64 4.49 -4.21
CA GLU A 582 21.36 5.01 -3.74
C GLU A 582 21.33 6.54 -3.85
N TYR A 583 20.20 7.08 -4.29
CA TYR A 583 19.93 8.51 -4.38
C TYR A 583 18.52 8.76 -3.81
N PRO A 584 18.38 8.77 -2.48
CA PRO A 584 17.08 8.85 -1.83
C PRO A 584 16.41 10.20 -2.11
N CYS A 585 15.10 10.19 -2.05
CA CYS A 585 14.33 11.43 -1.94
C CYS A 585 13.55 11.46 -0.63
N VAL A 586 13.72 12.56 0.09
CA VAL A 586 13.22 12.76 1.45
C VAL A 586 12.12 13.82 1.41
N VAL A 587 11.00 13.54 2.07
CA VAL A 587 9.81 14.41 2.13
C VAL A 587 9.21 14.46 3.52
N GLY A 588 8.42 15.50 3.78
CA GLY A 588 7.64 15.62 5.01
C GLY A 588 7.95 16.88 5.82
N PRO A 589 6.96 17.37 6.59
CA PRO A 589 7.05 18.64 7.30
C PRO A 589 7.82 18.53 8.61
N LYS A 590 8.28 19.69 9.12
CA LYS A 590 8.73 19.86 10.50
C LYS A 590 7.71 20.62 11.32
N PHE A 591 7.45 20.11 12.52
CA PHE A 591 6.62 20.76 13.53
C PHE A 591 7.56 21.38 14.57
N VAL A 592 7.49 22.70 14.71
CA VAL A 592 8.35 23.50 15.59
C VAL A 592 7.50 24.14 16.69
N PRO A 593 7.78 23.90 17.98
CA PRO A 593 6.98 24.45 19.06
C PRO A 593 6.89 26.00 19.03
N ILE A 594 5.70 26.55 19.24
CA ILE A 594 5.44 28.00 19.15
C ILE A 594 6.21 28.81 20.21
N HIS A 595 6.58 28.19 21.33
CA HIS A 595 7.20 28.87 22.47
C HIS A 595 8.74 29.02 22.38
N LEU A 596 9.38 28.48 21.32
CA LEU A 596 10.85 28.47 21.18
C LEU A 596 11.42 29.68 20.45
N GLU A 597 10.60 30.53 19.82
CA GLU A 597 11.05 31.77 19.18
C GLU A 597 10.60 32.97 20.04
N LYS A 598 11.42 33.30 21.06
CA LYS A 598 11.43 34.61 21.71
C LYS A 598 12.62 35.43 21.21
#